data_AF-A0AAJ1E630-F1
#
_entry.id   AF-A0AAJ1E630-F1
#
_cell.length_a   1.000
_cell.length_b   1.000
_cell.length_c   1.000
_cell.angle_alpha   90.00
_cell.angle_beta   90.00
_cell.angle_gamma   90.00
#
_symmetry.space_group_name_H-M   'P 1'
#
loop_
_entity.id
_entity.type
_entity.pdbx_description
1 polymer ?
#
loop_
_entity_poly.entity_id
_entity_poly.type
_entity_poly.pdbx_seq_one_letter_code
_entity_poly.pdbx_strand_id
1 'polypeptide(L)'
;MRGAELPVNMLIIIILALITLAAIAVLFYSGWLPATRGIDLETAKNNACQAFQAQGCIDCDKIKVNYDVKHDGNKNNDNLKELAKEYYNTDCHTLCNC
;
A
#
# COMPACT_ATOMS: atom_id res chain seq x y z
N MET A 1 39.89 36.71 -31.98
CA MET A 1 38.84 35.86 -31.36
C MET A 1 39.41 35.42 -30.02
N ARG A 2 38.96 36.03 -28.92
CA ARG A 2 39.48 35.75 -27.57
C ARG A 2 39.06 34.32 -27.21
N GLY A 3 40.05 33.46 -26.99
CA GLY A 3 39.83 32.08 -26.60
C GLY A 3 38.99 32.05 -25.34
N ALA A 4 37.87 31.32 -25.40
CA ALA A 4 37.10 31.02 -24.22
C ALA A 4 37.89 29.99 -23.40
N GLU A 5 38.84 30.48 -22.61
CA GLU A 5 39.38 29.78 -21.46
C GLU A 5 38.24 29.67 -20.44
N LEU A 6 37.34 28.70 -20.65
CA LEU A 6 36.42 28.32 -19.59
C LEU A 6 37.29 27.92 -18.40
N PRO A 7 37.13 28.58 -17.24
CA PRO A 7 37.89 28.23 -16.06
C PRO A 7 37.60 26.76 -15.79
N VAL A 8 38.63 25.92 -15.77
CA VAL A 8 38.50 24.47 -15.54
C VAL A 8 37.63 24.17 -14.31
N ASN A 9 37.64 25.08 -13.32
CA ASN A 9 36.78 25.06 -12.14
C ASN A 9 35.27 25.07 -12.48
N MET A 10 34.82 25.82 -13.49
CA MET A 10 33.42 25.87 -13.90
C MET A 10 32.96 24.53 -14.49
N LEU A 11 33.81 23.88 -15.28
CA LEU A 11 33.52 22.57 -15.86
C LEU A 11 33.38 21.49 -14.79
N ILE A 12 34.24 21.52 -13.77
CA ILE A 12 34.16 20.61 -12.61
C ILE A 12 32.85 20.82 -11.84
N ILE A 13 32.44 22.07 -11.62
CA ILE A 13 31.19 22.39 -10.92
C ILE A 13 29.97 21.86 -11.69
N ILE A 14 29.96 21.99 -13.03
CA ILE A 14 28.87 21.48 -13.87
C ILE A 14 28.79 19.95 -13.78
N ILE A 15 29.92 19.26 -13.84
CA ILE A 15 29.96 17.80 -13.73
C ILE A 15 29.46 17.34 -12.35
N LEU A 16 29.91 17.98 -11.27
CA LEU A 16 29.44 17.67 -9.92
C LEU A 16 27.93 17.91 -9.76
N ALA A 17 27.40 19.00 -10.34
CA ALA A 17 25.98 19.31 -10.32
C ALA A 17 25.15 18.24 -11.07
N LEU A 18 25.65 17.72 -12.19
CA LEU A 18 24.98 16.66 -12.94
C LEU A 18 24.96 15.33 -12.15
N ILE A 19 26.07 14.98 -11.48
CA ILE A 19 26.16 13.76 -10.67
C ILE A 19 25.20 13.83 -9.48
N THR A 20 25.15 14.96 -8.76
CA THR A 20 24.23 15.12 -7.62
C THR A 20 22.78 15.10 -8.07
N LEU A 21 22.45 15.74 -9.20
CA LEU A 21 21.11 15.70 -9.78
C LEU A 21 20.68 14.27 -10.15
N ALA A 22 21.59 13.48 -10.76
CA ALA A 22 21.33 12.08 -11.10
C ALA A 22 21.14 11.20 -9.85
N ALA A 23 21.95 11.40 -8.79
CA ALA A 23 21.82 10.67 -7.54
C ALA A 23 20.47 10.92 -6.85
N ILE A 24 20.03 12.19 -6.83
CA ILE A 24 18.72 12.58 -6.30
C ILE A 24 17.60 11.93 -7.13
N ALA A 25 17.70 11.97 -8.46
CA ALA A 25 16.71 11.33 -9.33
C ALA A 25 16.58 9.84 -9.05
N VAL A 26 17.68 9.09 -8.95
CA VAL A 26 17.65 7.65 -8.65
C VAL A 26 17.04 7.38 -7.26
N LEU A 27 17.39 8.19 -6.26
CA LEU A 27 16.85 8.06 -4.91
C LEU A 27 15.33 8.23 -4.89
N PHE A 28 14.79 9.24 -5.57
CA PHE A 28 13.35 9.48 -5.64
C PHE A 28 12.62 8.49 -6.56
N TYR A 29 13.25 7.99 -7.63
CA TYR A 29 12.68 6.93 -8.46
C TYR A 29 12.60 5.58 -7.72
N SER A 30 13.55 5.30 -6.82
CA SER A 30 13.55 4.06 -6.02
C SER A 30 12.61 4.11 -4.81
N GLY A 31 12.32 5.30 -4.29
CA GLY A 31 11.50 5.49 -3.08
C GLY A 31 9.98 5.53 -3.34
N TRP A 32 9.54 5.62 -4.59
CA TRP A 32 8.12 5.76 -4.95
C TRP A 32 7.59 4.58 -5.76
N LEU A 33 7.95 3.36 -5.38
CA LEU A 33 7.03 2.26 -5.59
C LEU A 33 5.94 2.44 -4.52
N PRO A 34 4.69 2.83 -4.87
CA PRO A 34 3.61 2.75 -3.91
C PRO A 34 3.62 1.31 -3.42
N ALA A 35 3.76 1.12 -2.12
CA ALA A 35 3.65 -0.19 -1.50
C ALA A 35 2.20 -0.66 -1.68
N THR A 36 1.85 -1.11 -2.89
CA THR A 36 0.70 -1.95 -3.18
C THR A 36 0.99 -3.38 -2.70
N ARG A 37 1.63 -3.51 -1.53
CA ARG A 37 1.48 -4.73 -0.75
C ARG A 37 0.01 -4.73 -0.36
N GLY A 38 -0.76 -5.60 -1.02
CA GLY A 38 -2.15 -5.82 -0.66
C GLY A 38 -2.25 -5.94 0.85
N ILE A 39 -3.30 -5.36 1.44
CA ILE A 39 -3.55 -5.48 2.87
C ILE A 39 -3.46 -6.97 3.21
N ASP A 40 -2.60 -7.30 4.17
CA ASP A 40 -2.41 -8.69 4.58
C ASP A 40 -3.74 -9.23 5.13
N LEU A 41 -4.03 -10.52 4.90
CA LEU A 41 -5.28 -11.15 5.31
C LEU A 41 -5.56 -10.91 6.80
N GLU A 42 -4.51 -10.96 7.62
CA GLU A 42 -4.61 -10.76 9.06
C GLU A 42 -4.97 -9.31 9.42
N THR A 43 -4.42 -8.34 8.68
CA THR A 43 -4.75 -6.92 8.84
C THR A 43 -6.18 -6.64 8.39
N ALA A 44 -6.61 -7.24 7.27
CA ALA A 44 -7.98 -7.13 6.78
C ALA A 44 -8.99 -7.69 7.79
N LYS A 45 -8.70 -8.86 8.35
CA LYS A 45 -9.50 -9.48 9.42
C LYS A 45 -9.61 -8.55 10.63
N ASN A 46 -8.48 -8.08 11.16
CA ASN A 46 -8.47 -7.27 12.38
C ASN A 46 -9.24 -5.96 12.20
N ASN A 47 -9.07 -5.27 11.06
CA ASN A 47 -9.80 -4.05 10.75
C ASN A 47 -11.31 -4.29 10.63
N ALA A 48 -11.72 -5.37 9.98
CA ALA A 48 -13.13 -5.71 9.82
C ALA A 48 -13.76 -6.17 11.14
N CYS A 49 -13.06 -6.94 11.97
CA CYS A 49 -13.55 -7.31 13.29
C CYS A 49 -13.69 -6.09 14.21
N GLN A 50 -12.78 -5.12 14.16
CA GLN A 50 -12.94 -3.85 14.90
C GLN A 50 -14.19 -3.08 14.44
N ALA A 51 -14.41 -2.98 13.13
CA ALA A 51 -15.61 -2.33 12.59
C ALA A 51 -16.90 -3.09 12.98
N PHE A 52 -16.85 -4.42 13.00
CA PHE A 52 -17.96 -5.27 13.40
C PHE A 52 -18.32 -5.11 14.88
N GLN A 53 -17.31 -5.11 15.76
CA GLN A 53 -17.50 -4.85 17.19
C GLN A 53 -18.01 -3.43 17.46
N ALA A 54 -17.51 -2.43 16.72
CA ALA A 54 -17.99 -1.04 16.84
C ALA A 54 -19.48 -0.87 16.44
N GLN A 55 -19.99 -1.74 15.57
CA GLN A 55 -21.40 -1.77 15.18
C GLN A 55 -22.28 -2.66 16.08
N GLY A 56 -21.72 -3.22 17.16
CA GLY A 56 -22.46 -4.08 18.09
C GLY A 56 -22.71 -5.50 17.56
N CYS A 57 -21.89 -5.97 16.63
CA CYS A 57 -21.92 -7.34 16.11
C CYS A 57 -23.28 -7.79 15.57
N ILE A 58 -23.95 -6.93 14.80
CA ILE A 58 -25.32 -7.15 14.34
C ILE A 58 -25.36 -7.90 13.00
N ASP A 59 -24.61 -7.42 12.00
CA ASP A 59 -24.69 -7.92 10.62
C ASP A 59 -23.31 -8.01 9.97
N CYS A 60 -22.87 -9.23 9.68
CA CYS A 60 -21.57 -9.47 9.06
C CYS A 60 -21.51 -9.12 7.57
N ASP A 61 -22.66 -9.14 6.89
CA ASP A 61 -22.77 -8.79 5.46
C ASP A 61 -22.57 -7.29 5.22
N LYS A 62 -22.78 -6.44 6.25
CA LYS A 62 -22.62 -4.98 6.17
C LYS A 62 -21.18 -4.51 6.33
N ILE A 63 -20.30 -5.33 6.90
CA ILE A 63 -18.90 -5.00 7.10
C ILE A 63 -18.12 -5.34 5.84
N LYS A 64 -17.71 -4.32 5.10
CA LYS A 64 -16.84 -4.46 3.94
C LYS A 64 -15.40 -4.70 4.39
N VAL A 65 -14.74 -5.67 3.77
CA VAL A 65 -13.31 -5.93 3.93
C VAL A 65 -12.60 -5.35 2.72
N ASN A 66 -11.53 -4.59 2.92
CA ASN A 66 -10.68 -4.11 1.81
C ASN A 66 -9.67 -5.21 1.42
N TYR A 67 -10.18 -6.37 1.06
CA TYR A 67 -9.43 -7.58 0.72
C TYR A 67 -10.19 -8.35 -0.35
N ASP A 68 -9.47 -8.88 -1.33
CA ASP A 68 -10.06 -9.68 -2.41
C ASP A 68 -10.19 -11.13 -1.93
N VAL A 69 -11.30 -11.40 -1.27
CA VAL A 69 -11.62 -12.71 -0.72
C VAL A 69 -11.96 -13.68 -1.84
N LYS A 70 -12.73 -13.23 -2.83
CA LYS A 70 -13.20 -14.07 -3.95
C LYS A 70 -12.19 -14.24 -5.07
N HIS A 71 -11.08 -13.51 -5.04
CA HIS A 71 -10.10 -13.43 -6.13
C HIS A 71 -10.73 -12.95 -7.44
N ASP A 72 -11.75 -12.09 -7.35
CA ASP A 72 -12.46 -11.53 -8.52
C ASP A 72 -11.86 -10.20 -9.00
N GLY A 73 -10.82 -9.71 -8.31
CA GLY A 73 -10.15 -8.44 -8.57
C GLY A 73 -10.86 -7.23 -7.93
N ASN A 74 -11.96 -7.44 -7.19
CA ASN A 74 -12.78 -6.38 -6.61
C ASN A 74 -12.77 -6.39 -5.06
N LYS A 75 -11.70 -5.81 -4.50
CA LYS A 75 -11.47 -5.64 -3.05
C LYS A 75 -12.54 -4.86 -2.30
N ASN A 76 -13.46 -4.17 -2.98
CA ASN A 76 -14.45 -3.28 -2.32
C ASN A 76 -15.81 -3.95 -2.12
N ASN A 77 -16.04 -5.10 -2.76
CA ASN A 77 -17.33 -5.75 -2.69
C ASN A 77 -17.39 -6.88 -1.66
N ASP A 78 -16.24 -7.41 -1.27
CA ASP A 78 -16.18 -8.51 -0.32
C ASP A 78 -16.53 -8.06 1.10
N ASN A 79 -17.14 -8.96 1.85
CA ASN A 79 -17.60 -8.71 3.21
C ASN A 79 -16.98 -9.67 4.23
N LEU A 80 -17.10 -9.31 5.50
CA LEU A 80 -16.51 -10.07 6.61
C LEU A 80 -17.03 -11.51 6.66
N LYS A 81 -18.29 -11.73 6.25
CA LYS A 81 -18.89 -13.07 6.16
C LYS A 81 -18.18 -13.95 5.15
N GLU A 82 -17.92 -13.43 3.96
CA GLU A 82 -17.18 -14.16 2.93
C GLU A 82 -15.75 -14.43 3.38
N LEU A 83 -15.09 -13.44 4.01
CA LEU A 83 -13.75 -13.63 4.57
C LEU A 83 -13.73 -14.74 5.63
N ALA A 84 -14.70 -14.77 6.54
CA ALA A 84 -14.81 -15.77 7.59
C ALA A 84 -15.09 -17.18 7.03
N LYS A 85 -15.94 -17.28 6.02
CA LYS A 85 -16.30 -18.55 5.38
C LYS A 85 -15.18 -19.10 4.53
N GLU A 86 -14.58 -18.28 3.67
CA GLU A 86 -13.62 -18.74 2.66
C GLU A 86 -12.24 -19.04 3.25
N TYR A 87 -11.77 -18.22 4.19
CA TYR A 87 -10.42 -18.37 4.76
C TYR A 87 -10.37 -19.10 6.11
N TYR A 88 -11.45 -19.01 6.90
CA TYR A 88 -11.46 -19.51 8.28
C TYR A 88 -12.52 -20.59 8.52
N ASN A 89 -13.36 -20.90 7.53
CA ASN A 89 -14.44 -21.88 7.61
C ASN A 89 -15.30 -21.75 8.89
N THR A 90 -15.58 -20.51 9.29
CA THR A 90 -16.28 -20.17 10.54
C THR A 90 -17.25 -19.02 10.31
N ASP A 91 -18.14 -18.80 11.26
CA ASP A 91 -18.96 -17.60 11.32
C ASP A 91 -18.14 -16.37 11.77
N CYS A 92 -18.49 -15.23 11.21
CA CYS A 92 -17.95 -13.91 11.55
C CYS A 92 -18.06 -13.55 13.04
N HIS A 93 -19.11 -14.03 13.72
CA HIS A 93 -19.28 -13.92 15.17
C HIS A 93 -18.13 -14.62 15.90
N THR A 94 -17.97 -15.93 15.66
CA THR A 94 -16.88 -16.72 16.23
C THR A 94 -15.50 -16.19 15.84
N LEU A 95 -15.33 -15.72 14.60
CA LEU A 95 -14.07 -15.14 14.13
C LEU A 95 -13.67 -13.88 14.90
N CYS A 96 -14.64 -13.01 15.20
CA CYS A 96 -14.41 -11.72 15.85
C CYS A 96 -14.72 -11.74 17.36
N ASN A 97 -14.97 -12.93 17.92
CA ASN A 97 -15.33 -13.16 19.31
C ASN A 97 -16.52 -12.31 19.78
N CYS A 98 -17.55 -12.33 18.94
CA CYS A 98 -18.92 -11.90 19.13
C CYS A 98 -19.86 -13.09 18.82
#